data_AF-X1GIC2-F1
#
_entry.id   AF-X1GIC2-F1
#
_cell.length_a   1.000
_cell.length_b   1.000
_cell.length_c   1.000
_cell.angle_alpha   90.00
_cell.angle_beta   90.00
_cell.angle_gamma   90.00
#
_symmetry.space_group_name_H-M   'P 1'
#
loop_
_entity.id
_entity.type
_entity.pdbx_description
1 polymer ?
#
loop_
_entity_poly.entity_id
_entity_poly.type
_entity_poly.pdbx_seq_one_letter_code
_entity_poly.pdbx_strand_id
1 'polypeptide(L)' 'MKALEFKTRIKNNQIQIPIGVQSELKSNKDKDIRVIVLLDDSDIYNDFVFQETTSKQFLKGYADSDSIYDSY' A
#
# COMPACT_ATOMS: atom_id res chain seq x y z
N MET A 1 20.15 3.75 0.17
CA MET A 1 19.61 2.43 -0.25
C MET A 1 18.74 2.67 -1.48
N LYS A 2 18.92 1.91 -2.57
CA LYS A 2 18.12 2.04 -3.80
C LYS A 2 17.06 0.94 -3.80
N ALA A 3 15.79 1.30 -3.98
CA ALA A 3 14.69 0.35 -4.13
C ALA A 3 14.44 0.06 -5.62
N LEU A 4 14.12 -1.19 -5.94
CA LEU A 4 13.68 -1.61 -7.27
C LEU A 4 12.24 -2.07 -7.15
N GLU A 5 11.33 -1.38 -7.83
CA GLU A 5 9.90 -1.68 -7.83
C GLU A 5 9.50 -2.28 -9.19
N PHE A 6 8.75 -3.37 -9.15
CA PHE A 6 8.20 -4.00 -10.33
C PHE A 6 6.92 -4.76 -10.00
N LYS A 7 5.97 -4.75 -10.94
CA LYS A 7 4.74 -5.55 -10.83
C LYS A 7 5.00 -6.96 -11.35
N THR A 8 4.56 -7.95 -10.59
CA THR A 8 4.64 -9.37 -10.98
C THR A 8 3.56 -10.16 -10.25
N ARG A 9 3.40 -11.44 -10.60
CA ARG A 9 2.47 -12.36 -9.96
C ARG A 9 3.26 -13.47 -9.27
N ILE A 10 2.79 -13.88 -8.09
CA ILE A 10 3.29 -15.07 -7.42
C ILE A 10 2.76 -16.31 -8.18
N LYS A 11 3.67 -17.21 -8.59
CA LYS A 11 3.32 -18.48 -9.22
C LYS A 11 4.15 -19.59 -8.56
N ASN A 12 3.50 -20.66 -8.11
CA ASN A 12 4.16 -21.78 -7.41
C ASN A 12 5.03 -21.32 -6.22
N ASN A 13 4.52 -20.37 -5.42
CA ASN A 13 5.25 -19.74 -4.31
C ASN A 13 6.58 -19.07 -4.72
N GLN A 14 6.70 -18.67 -5.99
CA GLN A 14 7.86 -17.97 -6.52
C GLN A 14 7.44 -16.62 -7.11
N ILE A 15 8.30 -15.62 -6.92
CA ILE A 15 8.19 -14.29 -7.53
C ILE A 15 9.16 -14.26 -8.72
N GLN A 16 8.64 -14.13 -9.93
CA GLN A 16 9.49 -13.94 -11.11
C GLN A 16 9.97 -12.50 -11.21
N ILE A 17 11.29 -12.33 -11.20
CA ILE A 17 11.95 -11.04 -11.41
C ILE A 17 12.06 -10.77 -12.91
N PRO A 18 11.53 -9.64 -13.44
CA PRO A 18 11.64 -9.29 -14.85
C PRO A 18 13.10 -9.11 -15.30
N ILE A 19 13.40 -9.41 -16.56
CA ILE A 19 14.76 -9.35 -17.14
C ILE A 19 15.42 -7.97 -16.94
N GLY A 20 14.65 -6.89 -17.08
CA GLY A 20 15.16 -5.52 -16.84
C GLY A 20 15.70 -5.32 -15.42
N VAL A 21 15.02 -5.89 -14.43
CA VAL A 21 15.41 -5.80 -13.01
C VAL A 21 16.56 -6.76 -12.71
N GLN A 22 16.59 -7.94 -13.34
CA GLN A 22 17.69 -8.89 -13.17
C GLN A 22 19.06 -8.29 -13.52
N SER A 23 19.12 -7.45 -14.55
CA SER A 23 20.37 -6.75 -14.93
C SER A 23 20.88 -5.84 -13.82
N GLU A 24 19.99 -5.14 -13.10
CA GLU A 24 20.36 -4.32 -11.94
C GLU A 24 20.80 -5.15 -10.73
N LEU A 25 20.21 -6.34 -10.55
CA LEU A 25 20.57 -7.27 -9.48
C LEU A 25 21.90 -8.00 -9.74
N LYS A 26 22.27 -8.24 -11.00
CA LYS A 26 23.55 -8.89 -11.35
C LYS A 26 24.78 -8.13 -10.84
N SER A 27 24.69 -6.81 -10.73
CA SER A 27 25.75 -5.95 -10.17
C SER A 27 25.95 -6.15 -8.65
N ASN A 28 25.03 -6.86 -7.99
CA ASN A 28 25.01 -7.11 -6.56
C ASN A 28 24.97 -8.61 -6.23
N LYS A 29 25.58 -9.44 -7.10
CA LYS A 29 25.79 -10.86 -6.80
C LYS A 29 26.45 -11.04 -5.43
N ASP A 30 25.98 -12.06 -4.70
CA ASP A 30 26.51 -12.50 -3.40
C ASP A 30 26.39 -11.48 -2.26
N LYS A 31 25.50 -10.49 -2.39
CA LYS A 31 25.15 -9.57 -1.30
C LYS A 31 23.82 -9.96 -0.66
N ASP A 32 23.73 -9.80 0.65
CA ASP A 32 22.45 -9.87 1.35
C ASP A 32 21.54 -8.73 0.90
N ILE A 33 20.33 -9.07 0.48
CA ILE A 33 19.31 -8.11 0.06
C ILE A 33 18.10 -8.16 0.98
N ARG A 34 17.48 -6.99 1.18
CA ARG A 34 16.17 -6.88 1.83
C ARG A 34 15.10 -6.81 0.75
N VAL A 35 14.13 -7.73 0.81
CA VAL A 35 12.97 -7.75 -0.09
C VAL A 35 11.76 -7.20 0.65
N ILE A 36 11.05 -6.26 0.03
CA ILE A 36 9.77 -5.74 0.52
C ILE A 36 8.71 -6.15 -0.50
N VAL A 37 7.69 -6.87 -0.05
CA VAL A 37 6.57 -7.32 -0.89
C VAL A 37 5.33 -6.55 -0.49
N LEU A 38 4.72 -5.84 -1.44
CA LEU A 38 3.44 -5.19 -1.27
C LEU A 38 2.39 -6.01 -2.02
N LEU A 39 1.36 -6.47 -1.32
CA LEU A 39 0.23 -7.16 -1.91
C LEU A 39 -0.88 -6.15 -2.12
N ASP A 40 -1.47 -6.15 -3.31
CA ASP A 40 -2.61 -5.31 -3.65
C ASP A 40 -3.87 -5.98 -3.07
N ASP A 41 -4.29 -5.54 -1.88
CA ASP A 41 -5.49 -6.02 -1.18
C ASP A 41 -6.79 -5.36 -1.70
N SER A 42 -6.81 -4.98 -2.98
CA SER A 42 -7.90 -4.21 -3.57
C SER A 42 -9.21 -4.97 -3.72
N ASP A 43 -9.24 -6.30 -3.56
CA ASP A 43 -10.41 -7.03 -4.07
C ASP A 43 -11.65 -7.04 -3.17
N ILE A 44 -11.61 -6.89 -1.83
CA ILE A 44 -12.89 -6.95 -1.05
C ILE A 44 -12.91 -6.10 0.24
N TYR A 45 -11.84 -6.11 1.04
CA TYR A 45 -11.92 -5.59 2.42
C TYR A 45 -11.39 -4.16 2.58
N ASN A 46 -10.46 -3.74 1.72
CA ASN A 46 -9.70 -2.52 1.94
C ASN A 46 -10.49 -1.26 1.58
N ASP A 47 -11.24 -1.27 0.48
CA ASP A 47 -12.02 -0.09 0.07
C ASP A 47 -13.14 0.24 1.05
N PHE A 48 -13.84 -0.75 1.59
CA PHE A 48 -14.90 -0.52 2.59
C PHE A 48 -14.30 0.02 3.90
N VAL A 49 -13.25 -0.62 4.42
CA VAL A 49 -12.59 -0.20 5.66
C VAL A 49 -11.93 1.16 5.50
N PHE A 50 -11.34 1.44 4.34
CA PHE A 50 -10.78 2.73 3.99
C PHE A 50 -11.88 3.80 3.95
N GLN A 51 -12.94 3.61 3.14
CA GLN A 51 -14.05 4.57 3.06
C GLN A 51 -14.70 4.84 4.42
N GLU A 52 -14.94 3.80 5.22
CA GLU A 52 -15.49 3.92 6.57
C GLU A 52 -14.56 4.73 7.49
N THR A 53 -13.27 4.41 7.48
CA THR A 53 -12.27 5.08 8.31
C THR A 53 -12.10 6.55 7.90
N THR A 54 -12.00 6.84 6.61
CA THR A 54 -11.86 8.22 6.11
C THR A 54 -13.11 9.04 6.42
N SER A 55 -14.30 8.45 6.27
CA SER A 55 -15.56 9.12 6.61
C SER A 55 -15.63 9.44 8.11
N LYS A 56 -15.30 8.46 8.97
CA LYS A 56 -15.28 8.66 10.43
C LYS A 56 -14.25 9.71 10.86
N GLN A 57 -13.05 9.68 10.30
CA GLN A 57 -11.99 10.65 10.64
C GLN A 57 -12.29 12.05 10.09
N PHE A 58 -12.87 12.15 8.90
CA PHE A 58 -13.32 13.42 8.33
C PHE A 58 -14.41 14.05 9.19
N LEU A 59 -15.46 13.29 9.54
CA LEU A 59 -16.60 13.78 10.31
C LEU A 59 -16.27 14.03 11.79
N LYS A 60 -15.22 13.42 12.35
CA LYS A 60 -14.77 13.68 13.72
C LYS A 60 -14.42 15.16 13.96
N GLY A 61 -13.94 15.87 12.93
CA GLY A 61 -13.66 17.30 13.02
C GLY A 61 -14.90 18.21 12.88
N TYR A 62 -16.03 17.66 12.42
CA TYR A 62 -17.28 18.41 12.20
C TYR A 62 -18.34 18.11 13.28
N ALA A 63 -18.20 17.01 14.03
CA ALA A 63 -19.19 16.60 15.03
C ALA A 63 -19.18 17.45 16.31
N ASP A 64 -18.04 18.06 16.68
CA ASP A 64 -17.90 18.77 17.95
C ASP A 64 -18.30 20.26 17.87
N SER A 65 -18.66 20.80 16.70
CA SER A 65 -18.82 22.26 16.54
C SER A 65 -19.96 22.71 15.62
N ASP A 66 -21.11 22.02 15.59
CA ASP A 66 -22.31 22.55 14.93
C ASP A 66 -23.46 22.89 15.90
N SER A 67 -23.10 23.26 17.14
CA SER A 67 -24.05 23.84 18.10
C SER A 67 -24.37 25.32 17.83
N ILE A 68 -23.85 25.91 16.74
CA ILE A 68 -24.11 27.32 16.40
C ILE A 68 -25.54 27.52 15.91
N TYR A 69 -26.17 26.48 15.35
CA TYR A 69 -27.55 26.55 14.84
C TYR A 69 -28.62 25.99 15.79
N ASP A 70 -28.23 25.32 16.89
CA ASP A 70 -29.16 24.84 17.92
C ASP A 70 -29.64 25.94 18.89
N SER A 71 -29.18 27.18 18.67
CA SER A 71 -29.36 28.32 19.58
C SER A 71 -30.32 29.41 19.06
N TYR A 72 -31.37 29.08 18.30
CA TYR A 72 -32.44 30.02 17.93
C TYR A 72 -33.84 29.40 17.99
#